data_AF-A0A1I2K6S7-F1
#
_entry.id   AF-A0A1I2K6S7-F1
#
_cell.length_a   1.000
_cell.length_b   1.000
_cell.length_c   1.000
_cell.angle_alpha   90.00
_cell.angle_beta   90.00
_cell.angle_gamma   90.00
#
_symmetry.space_group_name_H-M   'P 1'
#
loop_
_entity.id
_entity.type
_entity.pdbx_description
1 polymer ?
#
loop_
_entity_poly.entity_id
_entity_poly.type
_entity_poly.pdbx_seq_one_letter_code
_entity_poly.pdbx_strand_id
1 'polypeptide(L)'
;MIERRKFLVAGGLGAAAVLPRGLLGTRAYSATAHPPAGCEDPAGTPNTPPLEQFVDPLPRPMTAISDPSVYPGADYYEVTMRQGSWRFHRDLEPSPVLGFWATNPHDPHKPIGMGYLGPTFSVTRDHPTVV
;
A
#
# COMPACT_ATOMS: atom_id res chain seq x y z
N MET A 1 9.67 -43.76 2.93
CA MET A 1 9.16 -44.54 1.78
C MET A 1 7.80 -45.11 2.17
N ILE A 2 6.88 -45.20 1.21
CA ILE A 2 5.44 -45.54 1.27
C ILE A 2 4.51 -44.32 1.13
N GLU A 3 3.95 -44.25 -0.07
CA GLU A 3 2.89 -43.37 -0.57
C GLU A 3 1.61 -43.42 0.29
N ARG A 4 0.88 -42.30 0.30
CA ARG A 4 -0.57 -42.28 0.52
C ARG A 4 -1.25 -41.58 -0.64
N ARG A 5 -1.52 -42.34 -1.71
CA ARG A 5 -2.61 -42.02 -2.62
C ARG A 5 -3.93 -42.38 -1.94
N LYS A 6 -4.97 -41.58 -2.22
CA LYS A 6 -6.40 -41.90 -2.47
C LYS A 6 -7.27 -40.73 -1.95
N PHE A 7 -8.28 -40.19 -2.63
CA PHE A 7 -9.03 -40.58 -3.83
C PHE A 7 -9.93 -39.38 -4.28
N LEU A 8 -10.32 -39.40 -5.58
CA LEU A 8 -11.44 -38.72 -6.28
C LEU A 8 -11.45 -37.17 -6.34
N VAL A 9 -11.39 -36.48 -7.48
CA VAL A 9 -12.10 -36.57 -8.79
C VAL A 9 -13.62 -36.47 -8.68
N ALA A 10 -14.20 -35.32 -9.07
CA ALA A 10 -15.27 -35.22 -10.09
C ALA A 10 -15.84 -33.78 -10.24
N GLY A 11 -15.95 -33.33 -11.49
CA GLY A 11 -16.79 -32.22 -11.96
C GLY A 11 -15.98 -30.99 -12.39
N GLY A 12 -15.92 -30.57 -13.66
CA GLY A 12 -16.53 -31.03 -14.89
C GLY A 12 -15.90 -30.27 -16.07
N LEU A 13 -15.73 -31.00 -17.16
CA LEU A 13 -15.44 -30.63 -18.55
C LEU A 13 -15.28 -29.13 -18.91
N GLY A 14 -14.05 -28.77 -19.23
CA GLY A 14 -13.67 -27.57 -19.98
C GLY A 14 -12.23 -27.74 -20.47
N ALA A 15 -12.03 -28.64 -21.43
CA ALA A 15 -10.72 -28.96 -21.97
C ALA A 15 -10.16 -27.79 -22.80
N ALA A 16 -9.23 -27.03 -22.22
CA ALA A 16 -8.19 -26.34 -22.97
C ALA A 16 -6.85 -26.93 -22.50
N ALA A 17 -6.13 -27.54 -23.43
CA ALA A 17 -4.83 -28.14 -23.16
C ALA A 17 -3.87 -27.10 -22.56
N VAL A 18 -3.50 -27.27 -21.29
CA VAL A 18 -2.37 -26.53 -20.71
C VAL A 18 -1.11 -27.27 -21.18
N LEU A 19 -0.64 -26.90 -22.37
CA LEU A 19 0.74 -27.17 -22.76
C LEU A 19 1.66 -26.46 -21.76
N PRO A 20 2.74 -27.09 -21.27
CA PRO A 20 3.71 -26.41 -20.42
C PRO A 20 4.54 -25.50 -21.34
N ARG A 21 4.05 -24.28 -21.57
CA ARG A 21 4.78 -23.25 -22.29
C ARG A 21 5.70 -22.55 -21.30
N GLY A 22 7.00 -22.59 -21.61
CA GLY A 22 8.08 -22.42 -20.65
C GLY A 22 8.19 -21.05 -19.98
N LEU A 23 8.90 -21.04 -18.85
CA LEU A 23 10.08 -20.22 -18.53
C LEU A 23 10.10 -18.71 -18.91
N LEU A 24 8.95 -18.08 -19.08
CA LEU A 24 8.76 -16.63 -19.12
C LEU A 24 7.46 -16.34 -18.35
N GLY A 25 7.59 -15.79 -17.15
CA GLY A 25 6.45 -15.49 -16.29
C GLY A 25 5.43 -14.61 -17.02
N THR A 26 4.21 -15.11 -17.17
CA THR A 26 3.08 -14.32 -17.66
C THR A 26 2.82 -13.15 -16.73
N ARG A 27 2.90 -11.92 -17.24
CA ARG A 27 2.51 -10.71 -16.51
C ARG A 27 1.00 -10.74 -16.25
N ALA A 28 0.61 -10.48 -15.01
CA ALA A 28 -0.79 -10.34 -14.62
C ALA A 28 -1.17 -8.86 -14.60
N TYR A 29 -2.37 -8.52 -15.03
CA TYR A 29 -2.88 -7.15 -15.06
C TYR A 29 -4.21 -7.06 -14.31
N SER A 30 -4.52 -5.89 -13.74
CA SER A 30 -5.86 -5.60 -13.23
C SER A 30 -6.88 -5.60 -14.36
N ALA A 31 -8.08 -6.12 -14.09
CA ALA A 31 -9.21 -6.01 -15.01
C ALA A 31 -9.72 -4.56 -15.01
N THR A 32 -10.11 -4.07 -16.18
CA THR A 32 -10.86 -2.82 -16.30
C THR A 32 -12.23 -3.00 -15.66
N ALA A 33 -12.59 -2.11 -14.72
CA ALA A 33 -13.90 -2.13 -14.11
C ALA A 33 -14.97 -1.83 -15.18
N HIS A 34 -15.92 -2.75 -15.35
CA HIS A 34 -17.15 -2.50 -16.11
C HIS A 34 -18.31 -2.44 -15.12
N PRO A 35 -19.15 -1.39 -15.14
CA PRO A 35 -20.35 -1.38 -14.32
C PRO A 35 -21.29 -2.53 -14.73
N PRO A 36 -21.99 -3.17 -13.78
CA PRO A 36 -22.98 -4.20 -14.09
C PRO A 36 -24.07 -3.65 -15.01
N ALA A 37 -24.48 -4.45 -16.00
CA ALA A 37 -25.46 -4.04 -17.00
C ALA A 37 -26.77 -3.58 -16.33
N GLY A 38 -27.22 -2.36 -16.63
CA GLY A 38 -28.48 -1.80 -16.15
C GLY A 38 -28.40 -0.90 -14.91
N CYS A 39 -27.21 -0.71 -14.32
CA CYS A 39 -27.00 0.33 -13.31
C CYS A 39 -26.44 1.59 -13.96
N GLU A 40 -27.19 2.69 -13.93
CA GLU A 40 -26.61 4.02 -14.17
C GLU A 40 -25.61 4.31 -13.05
N ASP A 41 -24.43 4.79 -13.44
CA ASP A 41 -23.37 5.14 -12.52
C ASP A 41 -23.35 6.66 -12.33
N PRO A 42 -24.03 7.19 -11.30
CA PRO A 42 -24.19 8.63 -11.12
C PRO A 42 -22.87 9.36 -10.79
N ALA A 43 -21.80 8.63 -10.45
CA ALA A 43 -20.49 9.18 -10.12
C ALA A 43 -19.42 8.87 -11.17
N GLY A 44 -19.68 7.91 -12.08
CA GLY A 44 -18.72 7.38 -13.02
C GLY A 44 -17.68 6.49 -12.33
N THR A 45 -17.64 5.22 -12.70
CA THR A 45 -16.69 4.26 -12.13
C THR A 45 -15.30 4.75 -12.51
N PRO A 46 -14.39 4.95 -11.53
CA PRO A 46 -13.04 5.38 -11.82
C PRO A 46 -12.39 4.41 -12.82
N ASN A 47 -12.13 4.89 -14.03
CA ASN A 47 -11.47 4.10 -15.06
C ASN A 47 -9.98 4.09 -14.78
N THR A 48 -9.55 3.12 -13.98
CA THR A 48 -8.13 2.86 -13.75
C THR A 48 -7.61 2.05 -14.93
N PRO A 49 -6.52 2.48 -15.60
CA PRO A 49 -5.92 1.68 -16.66
C PRO A 49 -5.48 0.31 -16.12
N PRO A 50 -5.36 -0.72 -16.96
CA PRO A 50 -4.80 -2.00 -16.53
C PRO A 50 -3.39 -1.81 -15.94
N LEU A 51 -3.20 -2.18 -14.68
CA LEU A 51 -1.92 -2.08 -13.97
C LEU A 51 -1.30 -3.46 -13.82
N GLU A 52 0.01 -3.59 -14.06
CA GLU A 52 0.72 -4.85 -13.82
C GLU A 52 0.69 -5.21 -12.33
N GLN A 53 0.34 -6.45 -11.99
CA GLN A 53 0.22 -6.89 -10.60
C GLN A 53 1.57 -7.31 -10.03
N PHE A 54 1.77 -7.06 -8.73
CA PHE A 54 2.95 -7.50 -7.95
C PHE A 54 4.29 -6.94 -8.42
N VAL A 55 4.29 -5.81 -9.13
CA VAL A 55 5.52 -5.21 -9.66
C VAL A 55 6.18 -4.23 -8.71
N ASP A 56 5.40 -3.53 -7.88
CA ASP A 56 5.91 -2.51 -6.98
C ASP A 56 6.22 -3.05 -5.58
N PRO A 57 7.38 -2.69 -5.01
CA PRO A 57 7.70 -3.07 -3.65
C PRO A 57 6.73 -2.40 -2.67
N LEU A 58 6.38 -3.12 -1.61
CA LEU A 58 5.58 -2.55 -0.54
C LEU A 58 6.32 -1.36 0.11
N PRO A 59 5.71 -0.16 0.18
CA PRO A 59 6.32 0.98 0.84
C PRO A 59 6.57 0.70 2.33
N ARG A 60 7.66 1.26 2.87
CA ARG A 60 8.03 1.14 4.29
C ARG A 60 7.97 2.51 4.96
N PRO A 61 6.93 2.78 5.78
CA PRO A 61 6.82 4.01 6.54
C PRO A 61 8.04 4.24 7.45
N MET A 62 8.47 5.50 7.53
CA MET A 62 9.48 5.91 8.49
C MET A 62 8.86 6.09 9.88
N THR A 63 9.64 5.83 10.94
CA THR A 63 9.21 6.05 12.32
C THR A 63 9.45 7.51 12.74
N ALA A 64 8.46 8.15 13.35
CA ALA A 64 8.62 9.48 13.94
C ALA A 64 9.57 9.42 15.15
N ILE A 65 10.29 10.51 15.38
CA ILE A 65 11.23 10.65 16.51
C ILE A 65 10.61 11.63 17.50
N SER A 66 10.51 11.24 18.77
CA SER A 66 9.98 12.14 19.80
C SER A 66 11.01 13.19 20.18
N ASP A 67 10.53 14.37 20.58
CA ASP A 67 11.34 15.43 21.18
C ASP A 67 11.07 15.50 22.70
N PRO A 68 11.89 14.84 23.53
CA PRO A 68 11.69 14.82 24.97
C PRO A 68 11.97 16.18 25.63
N SER A 69 12.55 17.15 24.92
CA SER A 69 12.86 18.47 25.48
C SER A 69 11.62 19.36 25.62
N VAL A 70 10.55 19.10 24.85
CA VAL A 70 9.33 19.91 24.84
C VAL A 70 8.38 19.53 25.99
N TYR A 71 8.22 18.23 26.25
CA TYR A 71 7.32 17.74 27.30
C TYR A 71 8.02 16.70 28.18
N PRO A 72 8.63 17.11 29.31
CA PRO A 72 9.30 16.17 30.21
C PRO A 72 8.34 15.08 30.74
N GLY A 73 8.73 13.81 30.61
CA GLY A 73 7.94 12.67 31.07
C GLY A 73 6.88 12.16 30.07
N ALA A 74 6.88 12.67 28.84
CA ALA A 74 6.07 12.14 27.74
C ALA A 74 6.88 12.11 26.43
N ASP A 75 6.48 11.25 25.51
CA ASP A 75 6.92 11.33 24.12
C ASP A 75 6.15 12.45 23.43
N TYR A 76 6.82 13.53 23.04
CA TYR A 76 6.20 14.62 22.27
C TYR A 76 6.56 14.51 20.79
N TYR A 77 5.56 14.64 19.93
CA TYR A 77 5.71 14.70 18.49
C TYR A 77 4.96 15.92 17.96
N GLU A 78 5.56 16.64 17.02
CA GLU A 78 4.83 17.64 16.24
C GLU A 78 4.56 17.09 14.85
N VAL A 79 3.29 17.12 14.43
CA VAL A 79 2.86 16.58 13.13
C VAL A 79 2.13 17.65 12.34
N THR A 80 2.60 17.88 11.12
CA THR A 80 1.98 18.85 10.20
C THR A 80 1.38 18.14 9.00
N MET A 81 0.15 18.52 8.67
CA MET A 81 -0.49 18.12 7.42
C MET A 81 0.03 19.00 6.26
N ARG A 82 0.50 18.38 5.17
CA ARG A 82 1.09 19.11 4.03
C ARG A 82 0.58 18.54 2.70
N GLN A 83 0.54 19.36 1.67
CA GLN A 83 0.34 18.88 0.31
C GLN A 83 1.66 18.30 -0.21
N GLY A 84 1.59 17.14 -0.84
CA GLY A 84 2.71 16.46 -1.48
C GLY A 84 2.30 15.78 -2.78
N SER A 85 3.20 14.97 -3.32
CA SER A 85 2.93 14.12 -4.48
C SER A 85 3.37 12.70 -4.18
N TRP A 86 2.57 11.72 -4.59
CA TRP A 86 2.87 10.31 -4.42
C TRP A 86 2.54 9.52 -5.68
N ARG A 87 3.46 8.66 -6.11
CA ARG A 87 3.23 7.73 -7.21
C ARG A 87 2.78 6.39 -6.64
N PHE A 88 1.50 6.07 -6.79
CA PHE A 88 0.88 4.86 -6.26
C PHE A 88 1.28 3.58 -7.01
N HIS A 89 1.61 3.71 -8.30
CA HIS A 89 2.03 2.59 -9.14
C HIS A 89 3.06 3.07 -10.17
N ARG A 90 4.03 2.25 -10.56
CA ARG A 90 5.06 2.62 -11.56
C ARG A 90 4.50 2.99 -12.92
N ASP A 91 3.35 2.43 -13.28
CA ASP A 91 2.65 2.66 -14.55
C ASP A 91 1.71 3.89 -14.50
N LEU A 92 1.68 4.61 -13.38
CA LEU A 92 0.89 5.82 -13.19
C LEU A 92 1.79 7.03 -12.97
N GLU A 93 1.27 8.20 -13.33
CA GLU A 93 1.88 9.47 -12.96
C GLU A 93 1.72 9.74 -11.45
N PRO A 94 2.66 10.47 -10.82
CA PRO A 94 2.50 10.94 -9.45
C PRO A 94 1.22 11.77 -9.29
N SER A 95 0.47 11.50 -8.23
CA SER A 95 -0.79 12.19 -7.91
C SER A 95 -0.61 13.13 -6.72
N PRO A 96 -1.31 14.28 -6.69
CA PRO A 96 -1.32 15.15 -5.53
C PRO A 96 -1.97 14.43 -4.35
N VAL A 97 -1.36 14.56 -3.17
CA VAL A 97 -1.86 13.96 -1.93
C VAL A 97 -1.78 14.97 -0.80
N LEU A 98 -2.64 14.79 0.20
CA LEU A 98 -2.53 15.49 1.48
C LEU A 98 -2.09 14.47 2.52
N GLY A 99 -0.99 14.77 3.20
CA GLY A 99 -0.27 13.81 4.03
C GLY A 99 0.15 14.36 5.37
N PHE A 100 0.61 13.50 6.26
CA PHE A 100 1.17 13.89 7.56
C PHE A 100 2.69 13.72 7.57
N TRP A 101 3.37 14.70 8.15
CA TRP A 101 4.82 14.67 8.38
C TRP A 101 5.10 15.02 9.83
N ALA A 102 5.91 14.22 10.51
CA ALA A 102 6.45 14.57 11.81
C ALA A 102 7.67 15.50 11.65
N THR A 103 7.81 16.46 12.55
CA THR A 103 9.05 17.24 12.70
C THR A 103 10.18 16.30 13.09
N ASN A 104 11.38 16.52 12.54
CA ASN A 104 12.58 15.79 12.93
C ASN A 104 13.37 16.65 13.92
N PRO A 105 13.46 16.26 15.20
CA PRO A 105 14.18 17.04 16.21
C PRO A 105 15.70 17.12 15.94
N HIS A 106 16.25 16.23 15.13
CA HIS A 106 17.66 16.26 14.74
C HIS A 106 17.95 17.13 13.51
N ASP A 107 16.94 17.39 12.68
CA ASP A 107 17.05 18.25 11.48
C ASP A 107 15.67 18.77 11.08
N PRO A 108 15.23 19.94 11.60
CA PRO A 108 13.90 20.48 11.35
C PRO A 108 13.58 20.74 9.87
N HIS A 109 14.58 20.82 9.00
CA HIS A 109 14.39 21.02 7.57
C HIS A 109 14.12 19.71 6.81
N LYS A 110 14.24 18.55 7.47
CA LYS A 110 13.98 17.22 6.91
C LYS A 110 12.89 16.49 7.68
N PRO A 111 11.61 16.87 7.50
CA PRO A 111 10.51 16.26 8.21
C PRO A 111 10.29 14.80 7.77
N ILE A 112 9.82 13.97 8.70
CA ILE A 112 9.68 12.52 8.55
C ILE A 112 8.27 12.20 8.07
N GLY A 113 8.16 11.65 6.86
CA GLY A 113 6.88 11.26 6.27
C GLY A 113 7.05 10.91 4.80
N MET A 114 6.13 10.14 4.25
CA MET A 114 6.24 9.63 2.88
C MET A 114 5.40 10.40 1.86
N GLY A 115 4.65 11.42 2.25
CA GLY A 115 3.61 11.96 1.37
C GLY A 115 2.28 11.37 1.73
N TYR A 116 1.87 10.34 1.00
CA TYR A 116 0.55 9.73 1.18
C TYR A 116 0.40 9.03 2.54
N LEU A 117 1.46 8.35 3.00
CA LEU A 117 1.49 7.70 4.31
C LEU A 117 2.21 8.59 5.33
N GLY A 118 1.54 8.79 6.47
CA GLY A 118 2.14 9.44 7.62
C GLY A 118 3.27 8.59 8.23
N PRO A 119 4.08 9.18 9.11
CA PRO A 119 5.08 8.43 9.85
C PRO A 119 4.42 7.43 10.81
N THR A 120 5.14 6.37 11.14
CA THR A 120 4.74 5.41 12.18
C THR A 120 5.16 5.93 13.55
N PHE A 121 4.27 5.87 14.53
CA PHE A 121 4.63 6.11 15.93
C PHE A 121 5.02 4.80 16.59
N SER A 122 6.16 4.80 17.27
CA SER A 122 6.62 3.68 18.09
C SER A 122 6.70 4.15 19.53
N VAL A 123 5.70 3.80 20.33
CA VAL A 123 5.51 4.31 21.70
C VAL A 123 5.67 3.21 22.73
N THR A 124 6.02 3.60 23.96
CA THR A 124 6.14 2.67 25.09
C THR A 124 4.83 2.60 25.87
N ARG A 125 4.40 1.40 26.27
CA ARG A 125 3.22 1.24 27.13
C ARG A 125 3.45 1.95 28.46
N ASP A 126 2.38 2.54 29.01
CA ASP A 126 2.39 3.25 30.29
C ASP A 126 3.31 4.49 30.30
N HIS A 127 3.74 4.94 29.12
CA HIS A 127 4.44 6.21 28.89
C HIS A 127 3.51 7.15 28.10
N PRO A 128 3.16 8.34 28.62
CA PRO A 128 2.29 9.26 27.91
C PRO A 128 2.86 9.71 26.56
N THR A 129 1.98 9.97 25.60
CA THR A 129 2.33 10.51 24.28
C THR A 129 1.49 11.75 23.99
N VAL A 130 2.14 12.80 23.49
CA VAL A 130 1.54 14.06 23.03
C VAL A 130 1.84 14.22 21.54
N VAL A 131 0.81 14.49 20.74
CA VAL A 131 0.87 14.64 19.27
C VAL A 131 0.10 15.88 18.85
#